data_AF-A0A7S0KPU9-F1
#
_entry.id   AF-A0A7S0KPU9-F1
#
_cell.length_a   1.000
_cell.length_b   1.000
_cell.length_c   1.000
_cell.angle_alpha   90.00
_cell.angle_beta   90.00
_cell.angle_gamma   90.00
#
_symmetry.space_group_name_H-M   'P 1'
#
loop_
_entity.id
_entity.type
_entity.pdbx_description
1 polymer ?
#
loop_
_entity_poly.entity_id
_entity_poly.type
_entity_poly.pdbx_seq_one_letter_code
_entity_poly.pdbx_strand_id
1 'polypeptide(L)'
;CPRCRERLYVSADGVVSKAPQPRGKCRTCLQERVLLDGGKCDACILGSQFALTYECDRCGGHQRIPHPMWRYQASPGEFGSVTWACHNACGDYTRWRVIAADLGRVPMHDTPEGWDMLDSWLEQLRAEQMRVPARSPPEER
;
A
#
# COMPACT_ATOMS: atom_id res chain seq x y z
N CYS A 1 0.50 5.42 17.15
CA CYS A 1 -0.32 4.21 17.40
C CYS A 1 -0.58 3.49 16.09
N PRO A 2 -0.29 2.18 15.96
CA PRO A 2 -0.50 1.43 14.71
C PRO A 2 -1.98 1.26 14.35
N ARG A 3 -2.89 1.43 15.32
CA ARG A 3 -4.34 1.23 15.15
C ARG A 3 -5.08 2.51 14.76
N CYS A 4 -4.89 3.60 15.50
CA CYS A 4 -5.51 4.90 15.18
C CYS A 4 -4.64 5.80 14.28
N ARG A 5 -3.39 5.40 14.01
CA ARG A 5 -2.41 6.14 13.18
C ARG A 5 -2.05 7.54 13.70
N GLU A 6 -2.44 7.88 14.92
CA GLU A 6 -2.10 9.14 15.56
C GLU A 6 -0.68 9.10 16.15
N ARG A 7 0.01 10.25 16.10
CA ARG A 7 1.25 10.48 16.87
C ARG A 7 0.91 10.61 18.35
N LEU A 8 1.65 9.87 19.17
CA LEU A 8 1.55 9.92 20.62
C LEU A 8 2.74 10.69 21.17
N TYR A 9 2.49 11.51 22.18
CA TYR A 9 3.51 12.16 23.00
C TYR A 9 3.40 11.61 24.42
N VAL A 10 4.54 11.29 25.02
CA VAL A 10 4.63 10.92 26.43
C VAL A 10 5.23 12.12 27.14
N SER A 11 4.48 12.76 28.01
CA SER A 11 4.97 13.87 28.82
C SER A 11 5.96 13.39 29.90
N ALA A 12 6.70 14.32 30.49
CA ALA A 12 7.73 14.01 31.48
C ALA A 12 7.20 13.31 32.75
N ASP A 13 5.89 13.46 33.03
CA ASP A 13 5.13 12.80 34.08
C ASP A 13 4.55 11.43 33.65
N GLY A 14 4.85 10.96 32.44
CA GLY A 14 4.46 9.65 31.93
C GLY A 14 3.05 9.60 31.30
N VAL A 15 2.35 10.73 31.18
CA VAL A 15 1.03 10.77 30.56
C VAL A 15 1.14 10.65 29.03
N VAL A 16 0.45 9.67 28.46
CA VAL A 16 0.36 9.48 27.00
C VAL A 16 -0.78 10.33 26.46
N SER A 17 -0.47 11.28 25.57
CA SER A 17 -1.42 12.18 24.94
C SER A 17 -1.28 12.18 23.42
N LYS A 18 -2.34 12.62 22.72
CA LYS A 18 -2.32 12.75 21.25
C LYS A 18 -1.60 14.04 20.87
N ALA A 19 -0.60 13.96 20.00
CA ALA A 19 0.05 15.15 19.48
C ALA A 19 -0.91 15.91 18.53
N PRO A 20 -0.90 17.26 18.53
CA PRO A 20 -1.55 18.04 17.49
C PRO A 20 -0.97 17.61 16.14
N GLN A 21 -1.84 17.16 15.24
CA GLN A 21 -1.41 16.68 13.93
C GLN A 21 -1.51 17.82 12.91
N PRO A 22 -0.40 18.28 12.31
CA PRO A 22 -0.43 19.35 11.34
C PRO A 22 -1.31 18.90 10.16
N ARG A 23 -2.41 19.60 9.94
CA ARG A 23 -3.27 19.40 8.78
C ARG A 23 -2.79 20.28 7.65
N GLY A 24 -2.78 19.73 6.45
CA GLY A 24 -2.47 20.48 5.24
C GLY A 24 -2.68 19.64 3.99
N LYS A 25 -2.40 20.27 2.84
CA LYS A 25 -2.50 19.62 1.54
C LYS A 25 -1.33 18.66 1.33
N CYS A 26 -1.62 17.37 1.19
CA CYS A 26 -0.61 16.37 0.90
C CYS A 26 0.05 16.64 -0.46
N ARG A 27 1.39 16.61 -0.54
CA ARG A 27 2.12 16.86 -1.79
C ARG A 27 1.92 15.78 -2.87
N THR A 28 1.43 14.60 -2.52
CA THR A 28 1.24 13.49 -3.44
C THR A 28 -0.21 13.39 -3.94
N CYS A 29 -1.18 13.25 -3.03
CA CYS A 29 -2.59 13.12 -3.42
C CYS A 29 -3.34 14.46 -3.50
N LEU A 30 -2.70 15.57 -3.10
CA LEU A 30 -3.28 16.92 -3.12
C LEU A 30 -4.56 17.08 -2.27
N GLN A 31 -4.83 16.12 -1.38
CA GLN A 31 -5.97 16.15 -0.45
C GLN A 31 -5.57 16.78 0.89
N GLU A 32 -6.53 17.41 1.55
CA GLU A 32 -6.37 17.92 2.92
C GLU A 32 -6.30 16.74 3.91
N ARG A 33 -5.15 16.56 4.55
CA ARG A 33 -4.84 15.39 5.39
C ARG A 33 -3.99 15.80 6.57
N VAL A 34 -3.87 14.89 7.53
CA VAL A 34 -2.77 14.95 8.48
C VAL A 34 -1.47 14.70 7.72
N LEU A 35 -0.52 15.60 7.90
CA LEU A 35 0.82 15.50 7.34
C LEU A 35 1.76 14.85 8.35
N LEU A 36 2.55 13.91 7.86
CA LEU A 36 3.60 13.25 8.62
C LEU A 36 4.95 13.75 8.12
N ASP A 37 5.68 12.92 7.40
CA ASP A 37 7.02 13.23 6.92
C ASP A 37 7.00 13.84 5.51
N GLY A 38 7.90 14.80 5.25
CA GLY A 38 8.08 15.43 3.95
C GLY A 38 6.83 16.11 3.35
N GLY A 39 5.82 16.45 4.15
CA GLY A 39 4.54 16.99 3.67
C GLY A 39 3.64 15.96 2.98
N LYS A 40 3.80 14.68 3.31
CA LYS A 40 2.96 13.58 2.81
C LYS A 40 2.04 13.05 3.91
N CYS A 41 0.88 12.52 3.53
CA CYS A 41 0.01 11.79 4.44
C CYS A 41 0.50 10.34 4.63
N ASP A 42 -0.02 9.66 5.66
CA ASP A 42 0.27 8.25 5.96
C ASP A 42 0.07 7.34 4.75
N ALA A 43 -1.05 7.52 4.03
CA ALA A 43 -1.39 6.73 2.86
C ALA A 43 -0.34 6.92 1.75
N CYS A 44 0.00 8.14 1.38
CA CYS A 44 0.98 8.37 0.32
C CYS A 44 2.41 7.99 0.71
N ILE A 45 2.76 8.01 2.00
CA ILE A 45 4.04 7.47 2.49
C ILE A 45 4.07 5.95 2.25
N LEU A 46 3.02 5.23 2.67
CA LEU A 46 2.93 3.80 2.43
C LEU A 46 2.91 3.47 0.93
N GLY A 47 2.09 4.17 0.15
CA GLY A 47 2.02 4.00 -1.31
C GLY A 47 3.34 4.28 -2.01
N SER A 48 4.18 5.17 -1.47
CA SER A 48 5.53 5.41 -2.01
C SER A 48 6.49 4.26 -1.69
N GLN A 49 6.38 3.63 -0.52
CA GLN A 49 7.19 2.46 -0.14
C GLN A 49 6.84 1.23 -0.99
N PHE A 50 5.54 1.06 -1.28
CA PHE A 50 5.00 0.01 -2.13
C PHE A 50 4.49 0.60 -3.43
N ALA A 51 5.32 1.37 -4.15
CA ALA A 51 4.89 1.95 -5.42
C ALA A 51 4.62 0.84 -6.44
N LEU A 52 3.34 0.51 -6.66
CA LEU A 52 2.87 -0.52 -7.58
C LEU A 52 2.45 0.08 -8.91
N THR A 53 2.37 -0.80 -9.90
CA THR A 53 1.87 -0.53 -11.25
C THR A 53 0.38 -0.85 -11.31
N TYR A 54 -0.37 0.07 -11.90
CA TYR A 54 -1.82 -0.04 -12.02
C TYR A 54 -2.25 0.07 -13.47
N GLU A 55 -3.32 -0.62 -13.82
CA GLU A 55 -3.99 -0.52 -15.11
C GLU A 55 -5.14 0.48 -15.05
N CYS A 56 -5.24 1.31 -16.08
CA CYS A 56 -6.28 2.31 -16.27
C CYS A 56 -7.57 1.68 -16.82
N ASP A 57 -8.70 1.93 -16.17
CA ASP A 57 -10.04 1.45 -16.58
C ASP A 57 -10.48 1.96 -17.96
N ARG A 58 -9.99 3.15 -18.36
CA ARG A 58 -10.39 3.78 -19.63
C ARG A 58 -9.53 3.37 -20.83
N CYS A 59 -8.21 3.32 -20.68
CA CYS A 59 -7.29 3.09 -21.80
C CYS A 59 -6.48 1.80 -21.71
N GLY A 60 -6.58 1.02 -20.62
CA GLY A 60 -5.73 -0.15 -20.37
C GLY A 60 -4.25 0.19 -20.14
N GLY A 61 -3.88 1.47 -20.17
CA GLY A 61 -2.50 1.91 -19.96
C GLY A 61 -2.04 1.66 -18.52
N HIS A 62 -0.74 1.39 -18.35
CA HIS A 62 -0.15 1.13 -17.05
C HIS A 62 0.51 2.39 -16.48
N GLN A 63 0.33 2.68 -15.19
CA GLN A 63 1.00 3.78 -14.49
C GLN A 63 1.46 3.35 -13.10
N ARG A 64 2.65 3.77 -12.69
CA ARG A 64 3.12 3.60 -11.32
C ARG A 64 2.57 4.71 -10.44
N ILE A 65 1.79 4.37 -9.42
CA ILE A 65 1.07 5.36 -8.59
C ILE A 65 1.62 5.32 -7.16
N PRO A 66 2.19 6.42 -6.62
CA PRO A 66 2.74 6.50 -5.26
C PRO A 66 1.66 6.76 -4.20
N HIS A 67 0.50 6.11 -4.36
CA HIS A 67 -0.64 6.13 -3.45
C HIS A 67 -1.23 4.72 -3.39
N PRO A 68 -1.68 4.22 -2.23
CA PRO A 68 -2.11 2.84 -2.04
C PRO A 68 -3.49 2.61 -2.65
N MET A 69 -3.59 2.65 -3.98
CA MET A 69 -4.85 2.50 -4.69
C MET A 69 -5.43 1.08 -4.55
N TRP A 70 -4.64 0.09 -4.10
CA TRP A 70 -5.12 -1.25 -3.77
C TRP A 70 -6.16 -1.25 -2.65
N ARG A 71 -6.09 -0.27 -1.72
CA ARG A 71 -7.04 -0.15 -0.59
C ARG A 71 -8.49 0.08 -1.01
N TYR A 72 -8.72 0.49 -2.25
CA TYR A 72 -10.05 0.84 -2.77
C TYR A 72 -10.62 -0.23 -3.70
N GLN A 73 -9.95 -1.37 -3.85
CA GLN A 73 -10.39 -2.50 -4.67
C GLN A 73 -11.11 -3.52 -3.81
N ALA A 74 -12.30 -3.96 -4.25
CA ALA A 74 -13.04 -5.00 -3.54
C ALA A 74 -12.33 -6.36 -3.63
N SER A 75 -11.77 -6.67 -4.80
CA SER A 75 -10.98 -7.87 -5.07
C SER A 75 -9.75 -7.55 -5.95
N PRO A 76 -8.72 -8.42 -6.02
CA PRO A 76 -7.50 -8.18 -6.80
C PRO A 76 -7.70 -7.91 -8.31
N GLY A 77 -8.80 -8.40 -8.88
CA GLY A 77 -9.10 -8.28 -10.32
C GLY A 77 -9.94 -7.06 -10.69
N GLU A 78 -10.47 -6.36 -9.70
CA GLU A 78 -11.45 -5.29 -9.89
C GLU A 78 -10.83 -3.90 -9.87
N PHE A 79 -11.42 -2.99 -10.64
CA PHE A 79 -11.08 -1.57 -10.56
C PHE A 79 -11.58 -0.97 -9.25
N GLY A 80 -10.76 -0.13 -8.63
CA GLY A 80 -11.10 0.49 -7.35
C GLY A 80 -12.25 1.50 -7.42
N SER A 81 -12.80 1.83 -6.26
CA SER A 81 -13.92 2.77 -6.12
C SER A 81 -13.54 4.25 -6.21
N VAL A 82 -12.26 4.59 -6.15
CA VAL A 82 -11.75 5.96 -6.22
C VAL A 82 -10.94 6.20 -7.48
N THR A 83 -10.88 7.46 -7.91
CA THR A 83 -10.15 7.85 -9.12
C THR A 83 -8.77 8.42 -8.83
N TRP A 84 -7.87 8.26 -9.81
CA TRP A 84 -6.57 8.91 -9.86
C TRP A 84 -6.27 9.37 -11.29
N ALA A 85 -5.43 10.38 -11.45
CA ALA A 85 -5.09 10.95 -12.76
C ALA A 85 -4.27 9.99 -13.62
N CYS A 86 -4.69 9.78 -14.87
CA CYS A 86 -3.95 9.04 -15.88
C CYS A 86 -3.07 10.01 -16.69
N HIS A 87 -1.79 10.06 -16.35
CA HIS A 87 -0.80 10.91 -17.00
C HIS A 87 -0.25 10.31 -18.30
N ASN A 88 -0.45 9.02 -18.53
CA ASN A 88 0.16 8.31 -19.66
C ASN A 88 -0.65 8.37 -20.97
N ALA A 89 -1.97 8.56 -20.91
CA ALA A 89 -2.79 8.58 -22.12
C ALA A 89 -4.05 9.46 -21.98
N CYS A 90 -4.89 9.21 -20.97
CA CYS A 90 -6.20 9.87 -20.91
C CYS A 90 -6.12 11.37 -20.59
N GLY A 91 -5.11 11.81 -19.82
CA GLY A 91 -5.03 13.19 -19.35
C GLY A 91 -6.13 13.57 -18.35
N ASP A 92 -6.80 12.59 -17.76
CA ASP A 92 -8.00 12.75 -16.93
C ASP A 92 -8.03 11.69 -15.82
N TYR A 93 -8.96 11.83 -14.88
CA TYR A 93 -9.19 10.90 -13.78
C TYR A 93 -9.89 9.63 -14.26
N THR A 94 -9.47 8.50 -13.70
CA THR A 94 -10.01 7.17 -13.99
C THR A 94 -9.83 6.25 -12.79
N ARG A 95 -10.41 5.06 -12.85
CA ARG A 95 -10.24 4.01 -11.83
C ARG A 95 -9.05 3.14 -12.19
N TRP A 96 -8.54 2.45 -11.18
CA TRP A 96 -7.27 1.72 -11.28
C TRP A 96 -7.38 0.36 -10.59
N ARG A 97 -6.81 -0.67 -11.22
CA ARG A 97 -6.59 -1.98 -10.61
C ARG A 97 -5.10 -2.30 -10.55
N VAL A 98 -4.66 -3.07 -9.56
CA VAL A 98 -3.25 -3.51 -9.53
C VAL A 98 -3.03 -4.51 -10.67
N ILE A 99 -1.93 -4.41 -11.41
CA ILE A 99 -1.63 -5.43 -12.43
C ILE A 99 -1.25 -6.76 -11.78
N ALA A 100 -1.55 -7.88 -12.43
CA ALA A 100 -1.28 -9.22 -11.89
C ALA A 100 0.18 -9.41 -11.42
N ALA A 101 1.15 -8.85 -12.15
CA ALA A 101 2.57 -8.94 -11.83
C ALA A 101 2.96 -8.26 -10.50
N ASP A 102 2.19 -7.27 -10.03
CA ASP A 102 2.46 -6.51 -8.81
C ASP A 102 1.56 -6.93 -7.63
N LEU A 103 0.63 -7.88 -7.81
CA LEU A 103 -0.27 -8.34 -6.74
C LEU A 103 0.48 -8.91 -5.54
N GLY A 104 1.51 -9.74 -5.77
CA GLY A 104 2.35 -10.30 -4.70
C GLY A 104 3.20 -9.26 -3.95
N ARG A 105 3.23 -8.02 -4.42
CA ARG A 105 3.97 -6.91 -3.79
C ARG A 105 3.06 -6.04 -2.91
N VAL A 106 1.75 -6.29 -2.89
CA VAL A 106 0.83 -5.62 -1.98
C VAL A 106 1.17 -6.03 -0.54
N PRO A 107 1.37 -5.08 0.39
CA PRO A 107 1.69 -5.40 1.77
C PRO A 107 0.55 -6.17 2.45
N MET A 108 0.80 -7.41 2.85
CA MET A 108 -0.19 -8.30 3.49
C MET A 108 -0.91 -7.71 4.69
N HIS A 109 -0.20 -6.92 5.50
CA HIS A 109 -0.78 -6.29 6.69
C HIS A 109 -1.70 -5.10 6.36
N ASP A 110 -1.83 -4.76 5.07
CA ASP A 110 -2.62 -3.65 4.56
C ASP A 110 -3.46 -4.06 3.34
N THR A 111 -3.59 -5.36 3.06
CA THR A 111 -4.54 -5.88 2.06
C THR A 111 -5.98 -5.64 2.53
N PRO A 112 -6.90 -5.23 1.62
CA PRO A 112 -8.32 -5.14 1.95
C PRO A 112 -8.88 -6.47 2.44
N GLU A 113 -9.86 -6.43 3.36
CA GLU A 113 -10.50 -7.64 3.88
C GLU A 113 -11.10 -8.51 2.76
N GLY A 114 -11.75 -7.90 1.77
CA GLY A 114 -12.38 -8.61 0.65
C GLY A 114 -11.42 -9.26 -0.36
N TRP A 115 -10.11 -9.14 -0.17
CA TRP A 115 -9.14 -9.77 -1.07
C TRP A 115 -8.96 -11.26 -0.79
N ASP A 116 -9.34 -11.77 0.39
CA ASP A 116 -9.21 -13.19 0.80
C ASP A 116 -7.87 -13.83 0.36
N MET A 117 -6.80 -13.03 0.33
CA MET A 117 -5.49 -13.42 -0.20
C MET A 117 -4.73 -14.32 0.76
N LEU A 118 -5.29 -14.64 1.94
CA LEU A 118 -4.62 -15.47 2.95
C LEU A 118 -4.28 -16.86 2.40
N ASP A 119 -5.24 -17.52 1.74
CA ASP A 119 -5.04 -18.87 1.21
C ASP A 119 -4.09 -18.87 0.01
N SER A 120 -4.28 -17.91 -0.92
CA SER A 120 -3.38 -17.74 -2.07
C SER A 120 -1.94 -17.38 -1.65
N TRP A 121 -1.79 -16.63 -0.56
CA TRP A 121 -0.50 -16.30 0.03
C TRP A 121 0.15 -17.51 0.73
N LEU A 122 -0.62 -18.30 1.48
CA LEU A 122 -0.14 -19.55 2.07
C LEU A 122 0.33 -20.53 0.98
N GLU A 123 -0.39 -20.62 -0.14
CA GLU A 123 0.01 -21.41 -1.30
C GLU A 123 1.35 -20.93 -1.90
N GLN A 124 1.52 -19.61 -2.06
CA GLN A 124 2.74 -19.02 -2.60
C GLN A 124 3.95 -19.24 -1.69
N LEU A 125 3.80 -19.06 -0.36
CA LEU A 125 4.87 -19.34 0.59
C LEU A 125 5.28 -20.82 0.58
N ARG A 126 4.31 -21.74 0.52
CA ARG A 126 4.60 -23.19 0.41
C ARG A 126 5.40 -23.49 -0.86
N ALA A 127 5.01 -22.87 -1.98
CA ALA A 127 5.71 -23.04 -3.26
C ALA A 127 7.14 -22.46 -3.23
N GLU A 128 7.37 -21.33 -2.58
CA GLU A 128 8.71 -20.77 -2.39
C GLU A 128 9.58 -21.63 -1.46
N GLN A 129 9.01 -22.13 -0.36
CA GLN A 129 9.72 -23.01 0.58
C GLN A 129 10.14 -24.34 -0.07
N MET A 130 9.34 -24.86 -1.02
CA MET A 130 9.70 -26.02 -1.84
C MET A 130 10.75 -25.71 -2.92
N ARG A 131 10.95 -24.45 -3.29
CA ARG A 131 11.98 -24.02 -4.26
C ARG A 131 13.32 -23.73 -3.63
N VAL A 132 13.38 -23.54 -2.30
CA VAL A 132 14.64 -23.42 -1.57
C VAL A 132 15.17 -24.84 -1.29
N PRO A 133 16.27 -25.28 -1.92
CA PRO A 133 16.86 -26.57 -1.57
C PRO A 133 17.26 -26.55 -0.09
N ALA A 134 17.05 -27.68 0.59
CA ALA A 134 17.44 -27.86 1.98
C ALA A 134 18.88 -27.37 2.16
N ARG A 135 19.09 -26.34 3.01
CA ARG A 135 20.43 -25.97 3.44
C ARG A 135 21.05 -27.22 4.07
N SER A 136 22.08 -27.75 3.43
CA SER A 136 22.88 -28.84 4.01
C SER A 136 23.33 -28.40 5.41
N PRO A 137 23.22 -29.29 6.42
CA PRO A 137 23.69 -28.96 7.76
C PRO A 137 25.19 -28.59 7.68
N PRO A 138 25.66 -27.68 8.55
CA PRO A 138 27.06 -27.33 8.57
C PRO A 138 27.90 -28.57 8.90
N GLU A 139 28.90 -28.88 8.08
CA GLU A 139 29.89 -29.91 8.39
C GLU A 139 30.63 -29.53 9.68
N GLU A 140 30.42 -30.32 10.74
CA GLU A 140 31.21 -30.27 11.96
C GLU A 140 32.66 -30.65 11.63
N ARG A 141 33.61 -29.79 12.00
CA ARG A 141 35.04 -30.04 11.98
C ARG A 141 35.60 -29.89 13.39
#